data_AF-A0A531ID90-F1
#
_entry.id   AF-A0A531ID90-F1
#
_cell.length_a   1.000
_cell.length_b   1.000
_cell.length_c   1.000
_cell.angle_alpha   90.00
_cell.angle_beta   90.00
_cell.angle_gamma   90.00
#
_symmetry.space_group_name_H-M   'P 1'
#
loop_
_entity.id
_entity.type
_entity.pdbx_description
1 polymer ?
#
loop_
_entity_poly.entity_id
_entity_poly.type
_entity_poly.pdbx_seq_one_letter_code
_entity_poly.pdbx_strand_id
1 'polypeptide(L)'
;MPQTTHIYGTVDSKSDLDRVFREIRKDVEEAKSRPGLTELYKRAGYLITLTYAPSWDEKFGDKAEALREEALKEFKTTAHKINSRAKAIGTDADYDDTWGASR
;
A
#
# COMPACT_ATOMS: atom_id res chain seq x y z
N MET A 1 -15.20 -17.58 -6.04
CA MET A 1 -14.25 -17.28 -7.12
C MET A 1 -12.93 -16.92 -6.48
N PRO A 2 -11.81 -17.61 -6.77
CA PRO A 2 -10.51 -17.18 -6.26
C PRO A 2 -10.22 -15.79 -6.85
N GLN A 3 -10.01 -14.81 -5.98
CA GLN A 3 -9.57 -13.49 -6.40
C GLN A 3 -8.18 -13.67 -7.00
N THR A 4 -8.02 -13.41 -8.29
CA THR A 4 -6.74 -13.41 -8.98
C THR A 4 -5.78 -12.53 -8.15
N THR A 5 -4.75 -13.13 -7.55
CA THR A 5 -3.75 -12.36 -6.81
C THR A 5 -3.03 -11.49 -7.82
N HIS A 6 -3.43 -10.23 -7.91
CA HIS A 6 -2.73 -9.24 -8.73
C HIS A 6 -1.30 -9.13 -8.18
N ILE A 7 -0.34 -9.64 -8.94
CA ILE A 7 1.08 -9.59 -8.59
C ILE A 7 1.58 -8.21 -9.00
N TYR A 8 1.74 -7.33 -8.03
CA TYR A 8 2.43 -6.06 -8.26
C TYR A 8 3.90 -6.36 -8.54
N GLY A 9 4.43 -5.81 -9.64
CA GLY A 9 5.77 -6.10 -10.13
C GLY A 9 6.89 -5.71 -9.16
N THR A 10 8.13 -6.00 -9.56
CA THR A 10 9.32 -5.64 -8.78
C THR A 10 9.41 -4.12 -8.59
N VAL A 11 9.82 -3.70 -7.39
CA VAL A 11 10.20 -2.31 -7.13
C VAL A 11 11.70 -2.20 -7.30
N ASP A 12 12.14 -1.51 -8.36
CA ASP A 12 13.55 -1.21 -8.68
C ASP A 12 13.84 0.29 -8.61
N SER A 13 12.81 1.12 -8.41
CA SER A 13 12.93 2.57 -8.37
C SER A 13 11.75 3.22 -7.63
N LYS A 14 11.87 4.52 -7.37
CA LYS A 14 10.77 5.36 -6.87
C LYS A 14 9.56 5.32 -7.80
N SER A 15 9.78 5.32 -9.11
CA SER A 15 8.71 5.28 -10.11
C SER A 15 7.95 3.95 -10.08
N ASP A 16 8.65 2.84 -9.81
CA ASP A 16 7.98 1.54 -9.66
C ASP A 16 7.14 1.50 -8.39
N LEU A 17 7.63 2.07 -7.29
CA LEU A 17 6.89 2.19 -6.05
C LEU A 17 5.59 2.97 -6.26
N ASP A 18 5.65 4.16 -6.88
CA ASP A 18 4.48 4.96 -7.24
C ASP A 18 3.53 4.19 -8.16
N ARG A 19 4.05 3.49 -9.18
CA ARG A 19 3.23 2.67 -10.09
C ARG A 19 2.44 1.61 -9.31
N VAL A 20 3.09 0.86 -8.42
CA VAL A 20 2.44 -0.19 -7.63
C VAL A 20 1.35 0.41 -6.74
N PHE A 21 1.62 1.52 -6.04
CA PHE A 21 0.60 2.18 -5.23
C PHE A 21 -0.57 2.72 -6.05
N ARG A 22 -0.31 3.23 -7.27
CA ARG A 22 -1.38 3.63 -8.20
C ARG A 22 -2.24 2.45 -8.64
N GLU A 23 -1.64 1.29 -8.91
CA GLU A 23 -2.37 0.07 -9.26
C GLU A 23 -3.25 -0.40 -8.10
N ILE A 24 -2.71 -0.45 -6.88
CA ILE A 24 -3.51 -0.72 -5.66
C ILE A 24 -4.68 0.26 -5.57
N ARG A 25 -4.44 1.56 -5.77
CA ARG A 25 -5.50 2.57 -5.71
C ARG A 25 -6.57 2.42 -6.79
N LYS A 26 -6.27 1.81 -7.94
CA LYS A 26 -7.28 1.46 -8.95
C LYS A 26 -8.10 0.27 -8.48
N ASP A 27 -7.45 -0.77 -7.97
CA ASP A 27 -8.13 -1.93 -7.41
C ASP A 27 -9.06 -1.54 -6.23
N VAL A 28 -8.68 -0.52 -5.45
CA VAL A 28 -9.53 0.06 -4.40
C VAL A 28 -10.81 0.67 -4.98
N GLU A 29 -10.75 1.38 -6.12
CA GLU A 29 -11.95 1.96 -6.74
C GLU A 29 -12.95 0.87 -7.16
N GLU A 30 -12.44 -0.27 -7.61
CA GLU A 30 -13.24 -1.39 -8.08
C GLU A 30 -13.74 -2.32 -6.96
N ALA A 31 -13.08 -2.29 -5.79
CA ALA A 31 -13.43 -3.16 -4.66
C ALA A 31 -14.88 -2.95 -4.21
N LYS A 32 -15.60 -4.07 -3.98
CA LYS A 32 -17.03 -4.08 -3.65
C LYS A 32 -17.32 -4.64 -2.26
N SER A 33 -16.30 -4.97 -1.49
CA SER A 33 -16.46 -5.62 -0.18
C SER A 33 -15.34 -5.26 0.78
N ARG A 34 -15.63 -5.27 2.08
CA ARG A 34 -14.64 -5.07 3.14
C ARG A 34 -13.48 -6.06 3.07
N PRO A 35 -13.69 -7.37 2.84
CA PRO A 35 -12.56 -8.30 2.69
C PRO A 35 -11.63 -7.92 1.52
N GLY A 36 -12.18 -7.45 0.40
CA GLY A 36 -11.36 -6.96 -0.72
C GLY A 36 -10.55 -5.72 -0.37
N LEU A 37 -11.16 -4.77 0.35
CA LEU A 37 -10.46 -3.59 0.86
C LEU A 37 -9.36 -3.93 1.87
N THR A 38 -9.62 -4.89 2.78
CA THR A 38 -8.64 -5.37 3.75
C THR A 38 -7.45 -6.04 3.08
N GLU A 39 -7.67 -6.79 2.01
CA GLU A 39 -6.58 -7.38 1.24
C GLU A 39 -5.71 -6.29 0.58
N LEU A 40 -6.33 -5.28 -0.03
CA LEU A 40 -5.59 -4.15 -0.62
C LEU A 40 -4.81 -3.35 0.42
N TYR A 41 -5.39 -3.16 1.61
CA TYR A 41 -4.71 -2.54 2.75
C TYR A 41 -3.45 -3.32 3.16
N LYS A 42 -3.58 -4.66 3.30
CA LYS A 42 -2.45 -5.53 3.63
C LYS A 42 -1.35 -5.47 2.58
N ARG A 43 -1.70 -5.45 1.29
CA ARG A 43 -0.73 -5.32 0.19
C ARG A 43 0.01 -3.98 0.24
N ALA A 44 -0.70 -2.89 0.47
CA ALA A 44 -0.08 -1.58 0.66
C ALA A 44 0.86 -1.57 1.88
N GLY A 45 0.45 -2.16 3.00
CA GLY A 45 1.28 -2.26 4.21
C GLY A 45 2.51 -3.15 4.02
N TYR A 46 2.38 -4.23 3.24
CA TYR A 46 3.50 -5.11 2.91
C TYR A 46 4.62 -4.37 2.18
N LEU A 47 4.27 -3.44 1.27
CA LEU A 47 5.28 -2.61 0.58
C LEU A 47 6.10 -1.78 1.56
N ILE A 48 5.46 -1.21 2.58
CA ILE A 48 6.19 -0.49 3.63
C ILE A 48 7.11 -1.46 4.38
N THR A 49 6.59 -2.61 4.82
CA THR A 49 7.40 -3.61 5.54
C THR A 49 8.65 -4.00 4.75
N LEU A 50 8.55 -4.16 3.42
CA LEU A 50 9.69 -4.43 2.56
C LEU A 50 10.75 -3.32 2.62
N THR A 51 10.36 -2.05 2.74
CA THR A 51 11.32 -0.94 2.85
C THR A 51 12.11 -0.92 4.17
N TYR A 52 11.73 -1.72 5.16
CA TYR A 52 12.48 -1.91 6.41
C TYR A 52 13.34 -3.18 6.42
N ALA A 53 13.29 -4.00 5.35
CA ALA A 53 14.07 -5.22 5.27
C ALA A 53 15.56 -4.93 4.97
N PRO A 54 16.52 -5.68 5.52
CA PRO A 54 17.95 -5.49 5.22
C PRO A 54 18.27 -5.58 3.72
N SER A 55 17.58 -6.47 3.00
CA SER A 55 17.73 -6.62 1.55
C SER A 55 17.32 -5.37 0.77
N TRP A 56 16.50 -4.49 1.35
CA TRP A 56 16.16 -3.20 0.77
C TRP A 56 17.34 -2.24 0.87
N ASP A 57 17.98 -2.17 2.03
CA ASP A 57 19.18 -1.36 2.24
C ASP A 57 20.33 -1.87 1.37
N GLU A 58 20.51 -3.19 1.24
CA GLU A 58 21.49 -3.79 0.32
C GLU A 58 21.25 -3.42 -1.14
N LYS A 59 19.97 -3.36 -1.56
CA LYS A 59 19.59 -3.06 -2.94
C LYS A 59 19.68 -1.57 -3.28
N PHE A 60 19.26 -0.70 -2.37
CA PHE A 60 19.06 0.72 -2.64
C PHE A 60 20.08 1.64 -1.99
N GLY A 61 20.88 1.16 -1.03
CA GLY A 61 21.90 1.92 -0.32
C GLY A 61 21.36 3.25 0.19
N ASP A 62 22.04 4.34 -0.16
CA ASP A 62 21.69 5.71 0.26
C ASP A 62 20.27 6.16 -0.16
N LYS A 63 19.62 5.47 -1.10
CA LYS A 63 18.25 5.78 -1.54
C LYS A 63 17.18 5.08 -0.70
N ALA A 64 17.56 4.12 0.14
CA ALA A 64 16.62 3.28 0.87
C ALA A 64 15.68 4.10 1.77
N GLU A 65 16.22 5.09 2.49
CA GLU A 65 15.45 5.98 3.35
C GLU A 65 14.46 6.83 2.57
N ALA A 66 14.90 7.48 1.48
CA ALA A 66 14.02 8.30 0.64
C ALA A 66 12.88 7.46 0.00
N LEU A 67 13.14 6.20 -0.34
CA LEU A 67 12.10 5.29 -0.84
C LEU A 67 11.12 4.85 0.25
N ARG A 68 11.61 4.65 1.48
CA ARG A 68 10.79 4.35 2.65
C ARG A 68 9.85 5.51 2.98
N GLU A 69 10.35 6.74 2.98
CA GLU A 69 9.52 7.94 3.17
C GLU A 69 8.43 8.06 2.10
N GLU A 70 8.79 7.81 0.84
CA GLU A 70 7.80 7.80 -0.24
C GLU A 70 6.76 6.69 -0.05
N ALA A 71 7.18 5.49 0.35
CA ALA A 71 6.26 4.39 0.63
C ALA A 71 5.26 4.73 1.74
N LEU A 72 5.72 5.38 2.81
CA LEU A 72 4.86 5.83 3.92
C LEU A 72 3.82 6.86 3.45
N LYS A 73 4.23 7.82 2.63
CA LYS A 73 3.34 8.84 2.05
C LYS A 73 2.29 8.23 1.12
N GLU A 74 2.72 7.34 0.25
CA GLU A 74 1.86 6.64 -0.70
C GLU A 74 0.87 5.70 0.02
N PHE A 75 1.31 5.03 1.08
CA PHE A 75 0.45 4.23 1.94
C PHE A 75 -0.63 5.07 2.62
N LYS A 76 -0.27 6.19 3.25
CA LYS A 76 -1.24 7.08 3.89
C LYS A 76 -2.34 7.50 2.92
N THR A 77 -1.94 7.92 1.72
CA THR A 77 -2.87 8.29 0.64
C THR A 77 -3.77 7.10 0.25
N THR A 78 -3.21 5.91 0.18
CA THR A 78 -3.94 4.68 -0.16
C THR A 78 -4.91 4.26 0.94
N ALA A 79 -4.51 4.32 2.22
CA ALA A 79 -5.37 4.03 3.37
C ALA A 79 -6.56 5.01 3.46
N HIS A 80 -6.34 6.30 3.24
CA HIS A 80 -7.42 7.28 3.14
C HIS A 80 -8.41 6.93 2.00
N LYS A 81 -7.91 6.48 0.85
CA LYS A 81 -8.76 6.07 -0.28
C LYS A 81 -9.54 4.79 0.03
N ILE A 82 -8.93 3.84 0.73
CA ILE A 82 -9.58 2.61 1.22
C ILE A 82 -10.72 2.98 2.18
N ASN A 83 -10.49 3.85 3.16
CA ASN A 83 -11.52 4.35 4.07
C ASN A 83 -12.66 5.07 3.31
N SER A 84 -12.30 5.87 2.31
CA SER A 84 -13.29 6.56 1.47
C SER A 84 -14.15 5.57 0.68
N ARG A 85 -13.54 4.52 0.12
CA ARG A 85 -14.26 3.45 -0.57
C ARG A 85 -15.12 2.63 0.39
N ALA A 86 -14.62 2.30 1.57
CA ALA A 86 -15.37 1.57 2.60
C ALA A 86 -16.67 2.28 2.95
N LYS A 87 -16.61 3.60 3.18
CA LYS A 87 -17.81 4.45 3.38
C LYS A 87 -18.76 4.36 2.18
N ALA A 88 -18.23 4.47 0.96
CA ALA A 88 -19.03 4.44 -0.27
C ALA A 88 -19.76 3.10 -0.51
N ILE A 89 -19.21 1.99 -0.03
CA ILE A 89 -19.83 0.66 -0.13
C ILE A 89 -20.59 0.25 1.14
N GLY A 90 -20.73 1.14 2.12
CA GLY A 90 -21.50 0.91 3.35
C GLY A 90 -20.86 -0.06 4.34
N THR A 91 -19.53 -0.06 4.45
CA THR A 91 -18.80 -0.89 5.42
C THR A 91 -17.88 -0.06 6.31
N ASP A 92 -17.33 -0.67 7.37
CA ASP A 92 -16.52 0.06 8.35
C ASP A 92 -15.26 0.64 7.70
N ALA A 93 -14.98 1.91 8.03
CA ALA A 93 -13.91 2.72 7.46
C ALA A 93 -12.93 3.13 8.57
N ASP A 94 -12.34 2.11 9.19
CA ASP A 94 -11.50 2.15 10.39
C ASP A 94 -10.05 1.70 10.10
N TYR A 95 -9.64 1.71 8.83
CA TYR A 95 -8.28 1.34 8.46
C TYR A 95 -7.30 2.42 8.95
N ASP A 96 -6.25 2.01 9.66
CA ASP A 96 -5.21 2.91 10.17
C ASP A 96 -4.40 3.51 9.02
N ASP A 97 -4.36 4.84 8.96
CA ASP A 97 -3.59 5.62 7.98
C ASP A 97 -2.31 6.23 8.58
N THR A 98 -2.02 5.90 9.85
CA THR A 98 -0.84 6.35 10.58
C THR A 98 0.15 5.19 10.75
N TRP A 99 0.90 4.88 9.69
CA TRP A 99 1.92 3.85 9.79
C TRP A 99 3.05 4.26 10.75
N GLY A 100 3.07 3.67 11.95
CA GLY A 100 4.15 3.86 12.92
C GLY A 100 4.21 5.23 13.61
N ALA A 101 3.17 6.07 13.50
CA ALA A 101 3.12 7.36 14.21
C ALA A 101 2.90 7.23 15.73
N SER A 102 2.77 6.00 16.24
CA SER A 102 2.59 5.66 17.65
C SER A 102 3.91 5.24 18.32
N ARG A 103 4.97 6.05 18.17
CA ARG A 103 6.19 5.93 18.98
C ARG A 103 6.61 7.27 19.56
#